data_AF-A0A7V1IMQ9-F1
#
_entry.id   AF-A0A7V1IMQ9-F1
#
_cell.length_a   1.000
_cell.length_b   1.000
_cell.length_c   1.000
_cell.angle_alpha   90.00
_cell.angle_beta   90.00
_cell.angle_gamma   90.00
#
_symmetry.space_group_name_H-M   'P 1'
#
loop_
_entity.id
_entity.type
_entity.pdbx_description
1 polymer ?
#
loop_
_entity_poly.entity_id
_entity_poly.type
_entity_poly.pdbx_seq_one_letter_code
_entity_poly.pdbx_strand_id
1 'polypeptide(L)'
;MSEDEESPEDFPGVDDLIGSFMKEASLWPVLVVVIASGGAFGAAMLVLTFVDRNPFAAAAMLLVAGLCLDVVFQARRHGRYRHAARLIGLIWCMAIAFAALAIWTGIA
;
A
#
# COMPACT_ATOMS: atom_id res chain seq x y z
N MET A 1 17.80 -19.40 42.12
CA MET A 1 17.22 -19.85 40.85
C MET A 1 16.69 -18.59 40.21
N SER A 2 17.50 -17.95 39.37
CA SER A 2 17.11 -16.75 38.62
C SER A 2 16.25 -17.22 37.46
N GLU A 3 14.96 -16.89 37.52
CA GLU A 3 14.07 -16.98 36.37
C GLU A 3 14.53 -15.92 35.38
N ASP A 4 15.23 -16.37 34.34
CA ASP A 4 15.43 -15.58 33.13
C ASP A 4 14.05 -15.34 32.52
N GLU A 5 13.44 -14.19 32.84
CA GLU A 5 12.32 -13.65 32.08
C GLU A 5 12.83 -13.41 30.65
N GLU A 6 12.64 -14.39 29.77
CA GLU A 6 12.64 -14.18 28.32
C GLU A 6 11.57 -13.10 28.04
N SER A 7 12.04 -11.87 27.98
CA SER A 7 11.29 -10.75 27.41
C SER A 7 10.80 -11.21 26.04
N PRO A 8 9.47 -11.19 25.78
CA PRO A 8 8.97 -11.64 24.48
C PRO A 8 9.68 -10.79 23.43
N GLU A 9 10.41 -11.44 22.54
CA GLU A 9 11.11 -10.80 21.43
C GLU A 9 10.17 -9.78 20.81
N ASP A 10 10.47 -8.49 21.02
CA ASP A 10 9.65 -7.36 20.59
C ASP A 10 9.81 -7.27 19.07
N PHE A 11 9.11 -8.16 18.36
CA PHE A 11 9.15 -8.24 16.92
C PHE A 11 8.69 -6.89 16.39
N PRO A 12 9.51 -6.19 15.59
CA PRO A 12 9.20 -4.84 15.15
C PRO A 12 7.85 -4.85 14.43
N GLY A 13 7.00 -3.87 14.76
CA GLY A 13 5.70 -3.73 14.12
C GLY A 13 5.85 -3.52 12.61
N VAL A 14 4.81 -3.84 11.85
CA VAL A 14 4.81 -3.65 10.38
C VAL A 14 5.16 -2.20 10.00
N ASP A 15 4.75 -1.20 10.80
CA ASP A 15 5.10 0.21 10.55
C ASP A 15 6.59 0.49 10.74
N ASP A 16 7.22 -0.14 11.73
CA ASP A 16 8.65 0.01 12.02
C ASP A 16 9.50 -0.65 10.91
N LEU A 17 9.07 -1.83 10.45
CA LEU A 17 9.67 -2.49 9.30
C LEU A 17 9.59 -1.59 8.06
N ILE A 18 8.41 -1.09 7.69
CA ILE A 18 8.22 -0.17 6.55
C ILE A 18 9.07 1.10 6.74
N GLY A 19 9.19 1.59 7.98
CA GLY A 19 10.07 2.69 8.34
C GLY A 19 11.53 2.43 8.01
N SER A 20 12.05 1.22 8.30
CA SER A 20 13.40 0.80 7.93
C SER A 20 13.57 0.72 6.40
N PHE A 21 12.64 0.11 5.66
CA PHE A 21 12.67 0.06 4.19
C PHE A 21 12.74 1.44 3.54
N MET A 22 12.11 2.46 4.13
CA MET A 22 12.17 3.84 3.63
C MET A 22 13.47 4.57 4.01
N LYS A 23 14.07 4.24 5.15
CA LYS A 23 15.29 4.90 5.65
C LYS A 23 16.57 4.32 5.04
N GLU A 24 16.60 3.03 4.78
CA GLU A 24 17.80 2.33 4.30
C GLU A 24 17.85 2.31 2.77
N ALA A 25 18.88 2.93 2.18
CA ALA A 25 19.04 3.03 0.73
C ALA A 25 19.21 1.66 0.04
N SER A 26 19.76 0.66 0.74
CA SER A 26 19.88 -0.72 0.25
C SER A 26 18.52 -1.40 0.03
N LEU A 27 17.47 -0.95 0.72
CA LEU A 27 16.14 -1.53 0.69
C LEU A 27 15.18 -0.84 -0.30
N TRP A 28 15.59 0.28 -0.86
CA TRP A 28 14.82 1.01 -1.87
C TRP A 28 14.41 0.19 -3.10
N PRO A 29 15.25 -0.71 -3.66
CA PRO A 29 14.84 -1.53 -4.80
C PRO A 29 13.60 -2.37 -4.50
N VAL A 30 13.51 -2.94 -3.29
CA VAL A 30 12.34 -3.70 -2.85
C VAL A 30 11.12 -2.79 -2.74
N LEU A 31 11.28 -1.62 -2.14
CA LEU A 31 10.22 -0.62 -2.03
C LEU A 31 9.67 -0.20 -3.40
N VAL A 32 10.55 0.03 -4.38
CA VAL A 32 10.18 0.37 -5.76
C VAL A 32 9.40 -0.77 -6.40
N VAL A 33 9.84 -2.02 -6.23
CA VAL A 33 9.12 -3.19 -6.77
C VAL A 33 7.73 -3.29 -6.15
N VAL A 34 7.60 -3.12 -4.83
CA VAL A 34 6.30 -3.14 -4.14
C VAL A 34 5.38 -2.03 -4.65
N ILE A 35 5.88 -0.80 -4.77
CA ILE A 35 5.10 0.34 -5.28
C ILE A 35 4.69 0.13 -6.73
N ALA A 36 5.61 -0.34 -7.58
CA ALA A 36 5.33 -0.59 -8.99
C ALA A 36 4.32 -1.73 -9.19
N SER A 37 4.45 -2.82 -8.43
CA SER A 37 3.56 -3.98 -8.52
C SER A 37 2.16 -3.66 -7.99
N GLY A 38 2.09 -3.02 -6.81
CA GLY A 38 0.83 -2.54 -6.25
C GLY A 38 0.18 -1.48 -7.13
N GLY A 39 0.98 -0.56 -7.69
CA GLY A 39 0.54 0.46 -8.62
C GLY A 39 -0.04 -0.14 -9.90
N ALA A 40 0.66 -1.08 -10.53
CA ALA A 40 0.19 -1.75 -11.74
C ALA A 40 -1.11 -2.52 -11.50
N PHE A 41 -1.21 -3.23 -10.37
CA PHE A 41 -2.44 -3.92 -9.97
C PHE A 41 -3.61 -2.94 -9.76
N GLY A 42 -3.37 -1.85 -9.02
CA GLY A 42 -4.36 -0.80 -8.81
C GLY A 42 -4.79 -0.13 -10.12
N ALA A 43 -3.86 0.08 -11.05
CA ALA A 43 -4.14 0.66 -12.36
C ALA A 43 -5.04 -0.25 -13.20
N ALA A 44 -4.76 -1.55 -13.24
CA ALA A 44 -5.60 -2.53 -13.92
C ALA A 44 -7.02 -2.56 -13.33
N MET A 45 -7.15 -2.52 -12.00
CA MET A 45 -8.45 -2.40 -11.33
C MET A 45 -9.19 -1.12 -11.69
N LEU A 46 -8.49 0.03 -11.75
CA LEU A 46 -9.08 1.31 -12.15
C LEU A 46 -9.61 1.24 -13.59
N VAL A 47 -8.83 0.69 -14.51
CA VAL A 47 -9.23 0.51 -15.91
C VAL A 47 -10.47 -0.39 -16.01
N LEU A 48 -10.45 -1.57 -15.40
CA LEU A 48 -11.61 -2.49 -15.38
C LEU A 48 -12.87 -1.83 -14.78
N THR A 49 -12.69 -0.99 -13.77
CA THR A 49 -13.80 -0.32 -13.08
C THR A 49 -14.38 0.82 -13.92
N PHE A 50 -13.54 1.70 -14.46
CA PHE A 50 -13.99 2.95 -15.09
C PHE A 50 -14.14 2.84 -16.60
N VAL A 51 -13.26 2.10 -17.28
CA VAL A 51 -13.28 1.92 -18.74
C VAL A 51 -14.27 0.82 -19.10
N ASP A 52 -14.11 -0.37 -18.55
CA ASP A 52 -14.97 -1.52 -18.86
C ASP A 52 -16.31 -1.50 -18.11
N ARG A 53 -16.49 -0.55 -17.18
CA ARG A 53 -17.69 -0.40 -16.33
C ARG A 53 -18.10 -1.70 -15.64
N ASN A 54 -17.12 -2.50 -15.21
CA ASN A 54 -17.39 -3.79 -14.60
C ASN A 54 -17.84 -3.60 -13.13
N PRO A 55 -19.08 -3.99 -12.77
CA PRO A 55 -19.61 -3.79 -11.43
C PRO A 55 -18.90 -4.62 -10.36
N PHE A 56 -18.34 -5.78 -10.72
CA PHE A 56 -17.58 -6.61 -9.78
C PHE A 56 -16.23 -5.98 -9.45
N ALA A 57 -15.53 -5.43 -10.45
CA ALA A 57 -14.30 -4.68 -10.25
C ALA A 57 -14.55 -3.44 -9.39
N ALA A 58 -15.66 -2.73 -9.63
CA ALA A 58 -16.07 -1.59 -8.81
C ALA A 58 -16.29 -1.99 -7.33
N ALA A 59 -16.96 -3.11 -7.07
CA ALA A 59 -17.20 -3.59 -5.71
C ALA A 59 -15.90 -4.00 -5.01
N ALA A 60 -15.02 -4.74 -5.69
CA ALA A 60 -13.71 -5.12 -5.17
C ALA A 60 -12.84 -3.89 -4.89
N MET A 61 -12.84 -2.93 -5.80
CA MET A 61 -12.12 -1.67 -5.65
C MET A 61 -12.63 -0.85 -4.46
N LEU A 62 -13.95 -0.83 -4.24
CA LEU A 62 -14.55 -0.17 -3.08
C LEU A 62 -14.14 -0.85 -1.76
N LEU A 63 -14.11 -2.17 -1.72
CA LEU A 63 -13.64 -2.93 -0.54
C LEU A 63 -12.17 -2.66 -0.25
N VAL A 64 -11.31 -2.72 -1.28
CA VAL A 64 -9.88 -2.44 -1.13
C VAL A 64 -9.64 -0.99 -0.70
N ALA A 65 -10.32 -0.03 -1.33
CA ALA A 65 -10.23 1.36 -0.95
C ALA A 65 -10.73 1.59 0.49
N GLY A 66 -11.83 0.94 0.90
CA GLY A 66 -12.35 0.99 2.26
C GLY A 66 -11.36 0.47 3.29
N LEU A 67 -10.72 -0.68 3.02
CA LEU A 67 -9.69 -1.24 3.89
C LEU A 67 -8.45 -0.35 3.98
N CYS A 68 -8.00 0.22 2.85
CA CYS A 68 -6.93 1.20 2.85
C CYS A 68 -7.27 2.46 3.66
N LEU A 69 -8.50 2.98 3.52
CA LEU A 69 -8.97 4.15 4.25
C LEU A 69 -9.06 3.88 5.76
N ASP A 70 -9.50 2.68 6.16
CA ASP A 70 -9.52 2.28 7.57
C ASP A 70 -8.11 2.31 8.17
N VAL A 71 -7.11 1.75 7.46
CA VAL A 71 -5.70 1.82 7.88
C VAL A 71 -5.22 3.27 7.99
N VAL A 72 -5.54 4.13 7.03
CA VAL A 72 -5.17 5.56 7.05
C VAL A 72 -5.86 6.29 8.21
N PHE A 73 -7.12 5.98 8.49
CA PHE A 73 -7.88 6.57 9.58
C PHE A 73 -7.35 6.11 10.94
N GLN A 74 -7.02 4.82 11.06
CA GLN A 74 -6.41 4.25 12.26
C GLN A 74 -5.01 4.81 12.50
N ALA A 75 -4.23 5.05 11.43
CA ALA A 75 -2.95 5.75 11.50
C ALA A 75 -3.10 7.17 12.07
N ARG A 76 -4.16 7.90 11.68
CA ARG A 76 -4.45 9.24 12.22
C ARG A 76 -4.83 9.20 13.69
N ARG A 77 -5.57 8.18 14.14
CA ARG A 77 -6.01 8.06 15.54
C ARG A 77 -4.88 7.65 16.49
N HIS A 78 -4.00 6.73 16.07
CA HIS A 78 -3.01 6.13 16.97
C HIS A 78 -1.55 6.54 16.69
N GLY A 79 -1.28 7.30 15.63
CA GLY A 79 0.07 7.79 15.28
C GLY A 79 1.09 6.71 14.86
N ARG A 80 0.79 5.43 15.14
CA ARG A 80 1.67 4.26 15.02
C ARG A 80 1.70 3.58 13.64
N TYR A 81 1.00 4.14 12.65
CA TYR A 81 0.91 3.54 11.29
C TYR A 81 1.23 4.56 10.18
N ARG A 82 2.12 5.52 10.47
CA ARG A 82 2.37 6.66 9.58
C ARG A 82 3.15 6.23 8.33
N HIS A 83 4.06 5.28 8.46
CA HIS A 83 4.86 4.77 7.34
C HIS A 83 4.02 3.87 6.43
N ALA A 84 3.20 3.00 7.01
CA ALA A 84 2.23 2.18 6.29
C ALA A 84 1.23 3.04 5.51
N ALA A 85 0.64 4.06 6.13
CA ALA A 85 -0.29 4.96 5.45
C ALA A 85 0.38 5.72 4.28
N ARG A 86 1.64 6.12 4.43
CA ARG A 86 2.42 6.73 3.34
C ARG A 86 2.66 5.77 2.19
N LEU A 87 3.04 4.52 2.49
CA LEU A 87 3.28 3.51 1.47
C LEU A 87 2.02 3.21 0.67
N ILE A 88 0.88 3.03 1.35
CA ILE A 88 -0.44 2.85 0.70
C ILE A 88 -0.75 4.05 -0.19
N GLY A 89 -0.54 5.28 0.30
CA GLY A 89 -0.72 6.49 -0.49
C GLY A 89 0.16 6.53 -1.75
N LEU A 90 1.43 6.13 -1.64
CA LEU A 90 2.35 6.06 -2.80
C LEU A 90 1.88 5.04 -3.83
N ILE A 91 1.43 3.86 -3.39
CA ILE A 91 0.87 2.82 -4.27
C ILE A 91 -0.35 3.36 -5.03
N TRP A 92 -1.27 4.04 -4.35
CA TRP A 92 -2.45 4.63 -4.99
C TRP A 92 -2.09 5.74 -5.98
N CYS A 93 -1.16 6.64 -5.62
CA CYS A 93 -0.67 7.65 -6.55
C CYS A 93 -0.05 7.00 -7.81
N MET A 94 0.74 5.94 -7.63
CA MET A 94 1.33 5.21 -8.74
C MET A 94 0.27 4.52 -9.60
N ALA A 95 -0.75 3.92 -8.98
CA ALA A 95 -1.87 3.30 -9.68
C ALA A 95 -2.64 4.31 -10.55
N ILE A 96 -2.93 5.50 -10.01
CA ILE A 96 -3.58 6.58 -10.76
C ILE A 96 -2.69 7.05 -11.92
N ALA A 97 -1.40 7.22 -11.69
CA ALA A 97 -0.45 7.64 -12.73
C ALA A 97 -0.39 6.60 -13.87
N PHE A 98 -0.30 5.31 -13.55
CA PHE A 98 -0.31 4.24 -14.54
C PHE A 98 -1.65 4.10 -15.28
N ALA A 99 -2.78 4.21 -14.58
CA ALA A 99 -4.09 4.20 -15.23
C ALA A 99 -4.25 5.39 -16.19
N ALA A 100 -3.86 6.59 -15.76
CA ALA A 100 -3.91 7.79 -16.60
C ALA A 100 -3.00 7.65 -17.83
N LEU A 101 -1.79 7.10 -17.67
CA LEU A 101 -0.88 6.81 -18.77
C LEU A 101 -1.47 5.77 -19.73
N ALA A 102 -2.06 4.69 -19.22
CA ALA A 102 -2.68 3.65 -20.05
C ALA A 102 -3.82 4.21 -20.92
N ILE A 103 -4.67 5.05 -20.32
CA ILE A 103 -5.78 5.73 -21.02
C ILE A 103 -5.23 6.75 -22.03
N TRP A 104 -4.23 7.55 -21.64
CA TRP A 104 -3.66 8.57 -22.52
C TRP A 104 -2.94 7.99 -23.74
N THR A 105 -2.27 6.85 -23.55
CA THR A 105 -1.57 6.13 -24.63
C THR A 105 -2.52 5.30 -25.50
N GLY A 106 -3.80 5.15 -25.12
CA GLY A 106 -4.80 4.36 -25.84
C GLY A 106 -4.57 2.85 -25.74
N ILE A 107 -3.77 2.40 -24.76
CA ILE A 107 -3.62 0.98 -24.42
C ILE A 107 -4.90 0.46 -23.75
N ALA A 108 -5.57 1.33 -22.99
CA ALA A 108 -6.84 1.10 -22.30
C ALA A 108 -7.91 2.05 -22.84
#